data_AF-A0A919T973-F1
#
_entry.id   AF-A0A919T973-F1
#
_cell.length_a   1.000
_cell.length_b   1.000
_cell.length_c   1.000
_cell.angle_alpha   90.00
_cell.angle_beta   90.00
_cell.angle_gamma   90.00
#
_symmetry.space_group_name_H-M   'P 1'
#
loop_
_entity.id
_entity.type
_entity.pdbx_description
1 polymer ?
#
loop_
_entity_poly.entity_id
_entity_poly.type
_entity_poly.pdbx_seq_one_letter_code
_entity_poly.pdbx_strand_id
1 'polypeptide(L)'
;MAVVQPAAQAATTIRVDSLTPYQLIKPGPITVSGTTTGSPAGETVRITLDNDPTITVPVVNGRFSGILDTGPLADGVYTIYADVPDGNGYQFSAGTIVYVDEVRDDIVVTSPAPGSTVTSFTDEGLVITGRVAHPDVVPEVTPIVGDKSLYWDNARVAEDGTFRFVVDGRDVAQGPLRIAVLSSNCSDRTTCGALGTSAVTVKATPTAVVTAPKAGQLFGWPTSQVSLGLQVTNPGPADQVSAVIDGKLQVTMQSPLQQSPNRNLYWTQVSVSTPLGQGRHTLHLNAKIRGATVPVPDTTFTIDFAPPTIPVVTAPGTVLATTATVTWSATDEAGPVTYDVRWRTTSAVQATSGYVYPANLKATTATRSAVSLAAGKSYCFSARARDITAKTNDWSTEHCTLSPFDDRWLTVSKAGKRITWTGFYANTATTIPAKGNAAHTGVTATRVGIVARACPTCGSITVTHAGVKLGTVSLKASKPVRTVVWLPTGKQRTGTLTLTAPSGATLDAVYLRR
;
A
#
# COMPACT_ATOMS: atom_id res chain seq x y z
N MET A 1 -33.15 81.19 -75.19
CA MET A 1 -33.74 79.87 -74.87
C MET A 1 -33.00 79.32 -73.67
N ALA A 2 -33.64 79.36 -72.51
CA ALA A 2 -33.14 78.67 -71.33
C ALA A 2 -33.39 77.17 -71.51
N VAL A 3 -32.39 76.34 -71.24
CA VAL A 3 -32.63 75.02 -70.65
C VAL A 3 -31.58 74.80 -69.57
N VAL A 4 -32.14 74.69 -68.38
CA VAL A 4 -31.56 74.41 -67.07
C VAL A 4 -30.77 73.10 -67.09
N GLN A 5 -29.60 73.07 -66.44
CA GLN A 5 -28.93 71.83 -66.05
C GLN A 5 -29.84 71.02 -65.12
N PRO A 6 -30.04 69.72 -65.33
CA PRO A 6 -30.35 68.84 -64.22
C PRO A 6 -29.05 68.64 -63.43
N ALA A 7 -29.05 69.07 -62.17
CA ALA A 7 -28.03 68.70 -61.21
C ALA A 7 -27.95 67.16 -61.12
N ALA A 8 -26.72 66.63 -61.08
CA ALA A 8 -26.50 65.23 -60.77
C ALA A 8 -27.13 64.92 -59.40
N GLN A 9 -28.14 64.04 -59.40
CA GLN A 9 -28.75 63.54 -58.17
C GLN A 9 -27.65 62.80 -57.39
N ALA A 10 -27.23 63.36 -56.26
CA ALA A 10 -26.21 62.73 -55.41
C ALA A 10 -26.70 61.35 -54.97
N ALA A 11 -25.84 60.33 -55.03
CA ALA A 11 -26.19 58.97 -54.66
C ALA A 11 -26.76 58.93 -53.24
N THR A 12 -28.03 58.55 -53.12
CA THR A 12 -28.70 58.47 -51.83
C THR A 12 -28.15 57.28 -51.05
N THR A 13 -27.61 57.50 -49.85
CA THR A 13 -27.20 56.40 -48.95
C THR A 13 -28.05 56.43 -47.69
N ILE A 14 -28.44 55.25 -47.19
CA ILE A 14 -29.15 55.09 -45.92
C ILE A 14 -28.30 54.31 -44.93
N ARG A 15 -28.38 54.66 -43.63
CA ARG A 15 -27.73 53.95 -42.52
C ARG A 15 -28.64 53.89 -41.31
N VAL A 16 -28.53 52.83 -40.52
CA VAL A 16 -29.11 52.75 -39.17
C VAL A 16 -28.00 53.12 -38.19
N ASP A 17 -28.21 54.17 -37.39
CA ASP A 17 -27.17 54.76 -36.53
C ASP A 17 -27.42 54.50 -35.03
N SER A 18 -28.67 54.25 -34.62
CA SER A 18 -29.01 54.04 -33.19
C SER A 18 -28.69 52.64 -32.67
N LEU A 19 -28.33 51.70 -33.54
CA LEU A 19 -28.12 50.31 -33.20
C LEU A 19 -26.80 49.81 -33.77
N THR A 20 -26.02 49.11 -32.95
CA THR A 20 -24.83 48.39 -33.44
C THR A 20 -25.22 47.00 -33.92
N PRO A 21 -24.52 46.42 -34.92
CA PRO A 21 -24.71 45.02 -35.27
C PRO A 21 -24.60 44.12 -34.03
N TYR A 22 -25.54 43.17 -33.89
CA TYR A 22 -25.64 42.22 -32.78
C TYR A 22 -25.98 42.84 -31.42
N GLN A 23 -26.57 44.04 -31.39
CA GLN A 23 -27.01 44.65 -30.14
C GLN A 23 -28.16 43.85 -29.50
N LEU A 24 -28.04 43.58 -28.20
CA LEU A 24 -29.10 43.01 -27.37
C LEU A 24 -30.14 44.08 -27.05
N ILE A 25 -31.40 43.79 -27.35
CA ILE A 25 -32.55 44.64 -27.09
C ILE A 25 -33.62 43.85 -26.32
N LYS A 26 -34.26 44.50 -25.35
CA LYS A 26 -35.40 43.89 -24.64
C LYS A 26 -36.64 43.92 -25.53
N PRO A 27 -37.54 42.92 -25.46
CA PRO A 27 -38.86 43.00 -26.06
C PRO A 27 -39.58 44.26 -25.57
N GLY A 28 -40.02 45.07 -26.52
CA GLY A 28 -40.79 46.28 -26.27
C GLY A 28 -40.44 47.39 -27.26
N PRO A 29 -40.88 48.63 -26.99
CA PRO A 29 -40.63 49.75 -27.89
C PRO A 29 -39.13 50.11 -27.93
N ILE A 30 -38.50 49.94 -29.08
CA ILE A 30 -37.13 50.38 -29.35
C ILE A 30 -37.11 51.59 -30.28
N THR A 31 -36.14 52.48 -30.11
CA THR A 31 -35.93 53.59 -31.05
C THR A 31 -34.95 53.18 -32.15
N VAL A 32 -35.41 53.20 -33.39
CA VAL A 32 -34.59 52.99 -34.58
C VAL A 32 -34.43 54.33 -35.28
N SER A 33 -33.20 54.82 -35.38
CA SER A 33 -32.88 56.08 -36.04
C SER A 33 -31.64 55.95 -36.90
N GLY A 34 -31.54 56.81 -37.91
CA GLY A 34 -30.44 56.79 -38.84
C GLY A 34 -30.41 58.01 -39.75
N THR A 35 -29.51 57.95 -40.72
CA THR A 35 -29.23 59.07 -41.63
C THR A 35 -29.50 58.68 -43.08
N THR A 36 -29.99 59.66 -43.85
CA THR A 36 -30.08 59.61 -45.31
C THR A 36 -29.33 60.79 -45.90
N THR A 37 -28.60 60.56 -46.99
CA THR A 37 -28.02 61.60 -47.83
C THR A 37 -28.74 61.57 -49.17
N GLY A 38 -28.95 62.71 -49.85
CA GLY A 38 -29.52 62.73 -51.22
C GLY A 38 -31.05 62.60 -51.36
N SER A 39 -31.79 62.21 -50.31
CA SER A 39 -33.28 62.23 -50.32
C SER A 39 -33.84 63.65 -50.17
N PRO A 40 -34.80 64.10 -51.02
CA PRO A 40 -35.53 65.35 -50.82
C PRO A 40 -36.31 65.34 -49.50
N ALA A 41 -36.37 66.50 -48.83
CA ALA A 41 -37.20 66.67 -47.64
C ALA A 41 -38.69 66.41 -47.97
N GLY A 42 -39.31 65.42 -47.31
CA GLY A 42 -40.69 65.00 -47.54
C GLY A 42 -40.89 63.52 -47.87
N GLU A 43 -39.82 62.75 -48.06
CA GLU A 43 -39.88 61.28 -48.25
C GLU A 43 -39.99 60.51 -46.91
N THR A 44 -40.44 59.25 -47.00
CA THR A 44 -40.57 58.35 -45.85
C THR A 44 -39.57 57.19 -45.92
N VAL A 45 -39.09 56.74 -44.76
CA VAL A 45 -38.29 55.51 -44.60
C VAL A 45 -39.19 54.43 -44.00
N ARG A 46 -39.22 53.27 -44.64
CA ARG A 46 -39.86 52.06 -44.14
C ARG A 46 -38.83 51.31 -43.28
N ILE A 47 -39.13 51.13 -41.99
CA ILE A 47 -38.32 50.31 -41.09
C ILE A 47 -39.06 48.99 -40.91
N THR A 48 -38.41 47.87 -41.24
CA THR A 48 -38.97 46.52 -41.20
C THR A 48 -38.07 45.63 -40.36
N LEU A 49 -38.63 44.68 -39.62
CA LEU A 49 -37.85 43.67 -38.88
C LEU A 49 -38.18 42.29 -39.43
N ASP A 50 -37.23 41.59 -40.05
CA ASP A 50 -37.38 40.26 -40.70
C ASP A 50 -38.70 40.04 -41.48
N ASN A 51 -39.22 41.12 -42.08
CA ASN A 51 -40.49 41.26 -42.81
C ASN A 51 -41.78 41.53 -42.00
N ASP A 52 -41.75 41.59 -40.66
CA ASP A 52 -42.83 42.10 -39.78
C ASP A 52 -42.32 42.29 -38.32
N PRO A 53 -42.62 43.38 -37.57
CA PRO A 53 -43.45 44.54 -37.90
C PRO A 53 -42.75 45.60 -38.77
N THR A 54 -43.55 46.39 -39.48
CA THR A 54 -43.10 47.54 -40.28
C THR A 54 -43.63 48.86 -39.71
N ILE A 55 -42.78 49.88 -39.61
CA ILE A 55 -43.20 51.28 -39.43
C ILE A 55 -42.72 52.16 -40.58
N THR A 56 -43.43 53.24 -40.86
CA THR A 56 -43.03 54.24 -41.86
C THR A 56 -42.84 55.58 -41.18
N VAL A 57 -41.67 56.18 -41.31
CA VAL A 57 -41.31 57.44 -40.63
C VAL A 57 -40.85 58.52 -41.60
N PRO A 58 -41.16 59.80 -41.36
CA PRO A 58 -40.72 60.89 -42.22
C PRO A 58 -39.22 61.14 -42.07
N VAL A 59 -38.58 61.55 -43.17
CA VAL A 59 -37.20 62.06 -43.15
C VAL A 59 -37.23 63.56 -42.89
N VAL A 60 -36.56 64.00 -41.82
CA VAL A 60 -36.40 65.42 -41.45
C VAL A 60 -34.93 65.76 -41.40
N ASN A 61 -34.48 66.71 -42.24
CA ASN A 61 -33.08 67.16 -42.33
C ASN A 61 -32.07 66.01 -42.53
N GLY A 62 -32.40 65.04 -43.39
CA GLY A 62 -31.54 63.89 -43.68
C GLY A 62 -31.44 62.87 -42.55
N ARG A 63 -32.40 62.86 -41.61
CA ARG A 63 -32.49 61.86 -40.53
C ARG A 63 -33.88 61.26 -40.47
N PHE A 64 -33.93 60.00 -40.07
CA PHE A 64 -35.17 59.30 -39.76
C PHE A 64 -35.10 58.78 -38.32
N SER A 65 -36.25 58.69 -37.65
CA SER A 65 -36.35 58.12 -36.32
C SER A 65 -37.77 57.59 -36.10
N GLY A 66 -37.88 56.36 -35.62
CA GLY A 66 -39.15 55.71 -35.33
C GLY A 66 -39.07 54.82 -34.10
N ILE A 67 -40.23 54.53 -33.51
CA ILE A 67 -40.35 53.53 -32.45
C ILE A 67 -40.89 52.26 -33.07
N LEU A 68 -40.09 51.19 -33.05
CA LEU A 68 -40.47 49.87 -33.49
C LEU A 68 -40.80 49.03 -32.24
N ASP A 69 -41.98 48.42 -32.20
CA ASP A 69 -42.36 47.55 -31.08
C ASP A 69 -41.88 46.13 -31.32
N THR A 70 -40.91 45.68 -30.52
CA THR A 70 -40.40 44.30 -30.51
C THR A 70 -41.06 43.45 -29.43
N GLY A 71 -41.99 43.99 -28.65
CA GLY A 71 -42.65 43.29 -27.55
C GLY A 71 -43.36 41.98 -27.93
N PRO A 72 -43.98 41.87 -29.12
CA PRO A 72 -44.62 40.63 -29.57
C PRO A 72 -43.64 39.56 -30.11
N LEU A 73 -42.36 39.89 -30.28
CA LEU A 73 -41.39 38.97 -30.85
C LEU A 73 -40.96 37.93 -29.82
N ALA A 74 -40.76 36.70 -30.28
CA ALA A 74 -40.07 35.69 -29.47
C ALA A 74 -38.60 36.10 -29.31
N ASP A 75 -37.93 35.51 -28.33
CA ASP A 75 -36.49 35.67 -28.22
C ASP A 75 -35.81 35.11 -29.48
N GLY A 76 -34.84 35.84 -30.04
CA GLY A 76 -34.20 35.42 -31.27
C GLY A 76 -33.36 36.47 -31.98
N VAL A 77 -32.78 36.06 -33.10
CA VAL A 77 -31.98 36.91 -33.98
C VAL A 77 -32.90 37.54 -35.02
N TYR A 78 -32.85 38.87 -35.13
CA TYR A 78 -33.67 39.61 -36.07
C TYR A 78 -32.85 40.60 -36.88
N THR A 79 -33.21 40.82 -38.14
CA THR A 79 -32.61 41.88 -38.96
C THR A 79 -33.58 43.05 -39.10
N ILE A 80 -33.13 44.24 -38.70
CA ILE A 80 -33.84 45.50 -38.93
C ILE A 80 -33.35 46.07 -40.26
N TYR A 81 -34.26 46.20 -41.21
CA TYR A 81 -34.08 46.88 -42.48
C TYR A 81 -34.66 48.30 -42.42
N ALA A 82 -33.95 49.26 -42.99
CA ALA A 82 -34.44 50.60 -43.27
C ALA A 82 -34.38 50.84 -44.78
N ASP A 83 -35.54 51.03 -45.40
CA ASP A 83 -35.73 51.08 -46.85
C ASP A 83 -36.37 52.41 -47.29
N VAL A 84 -35.90 52.98 -48.42
CA VAL A 84 -36.52 54.15 -49.07
C VAL A 84 -37.37 53.69 -50.27
N PRO A 85 -38.71 53.86 -50.29
CA PRO A 85 -39.57 53.41 -51.41
C PRO A 85 -39.49 54.31 -52.66
N ASP A 86 -39.69 53.78 -53.88
CA ASP A 86 -39.77 54.57 -55.14
C ASP A 86 -40.98 54.35 -56.04
N GLY A 87 -41.99 53.66 -55.53
CA GLY A 87 -43.18 53.33 -56.33
C GLY A 87 -42.99 52.16 -57.31
N ASN A 88 -41.78 51.61 -57.48
CA ASN A 88 -41.51 50.36 -58.21
C ASN A 88 -40.78 49.29 -57.35
N GLY A 89 -40.45 49.62 -56.09
CA GLY A 89 -39.76 48.77 -55.14
C GLY A 89 -39.10 49.61 -54.05
N TYR A 90 -37.83 49.30 -53.72
CA TYR A 90 -37.00 50.05 -52.78
C TYR A 90 -35.76 50.59 -53.50
N GLN A 91 -35.46 51.88 -53.36
CA GLN A 91 -34.27 52.48 -53.97
C GLN A 91 -32.99 52.08 -53.25
N PHE A 92 -33.04 52.02 -51.91
CA PHE A 92 -31.89 51.79 -51.05
C PHE A 92 -32.34 51.11 -49.76
N SER A 93 -31.52 50.19 -49.25
CA SER A 93 -31.75 49.44 -48.01
C SER A 93 -30.50 49.44 -47.13
N ALA A 94 -30.67 49.58 -45.82
CA ALA A 94 -29.63 49.29 -44.82
C ALA A 94 -30.18 48.34 -43.76
N GLY A 95 -29.42 47.28 -43.49
CA GLY A 95 -29.75 46.29 -42.48
C GLY A 95 -28.82 46.37 -41.27
N THR A 96 -29.37 46.16 -40.07
CA THR A 96 -28.58 45.81 -38.88
C THR A 96 -29.20 44.61 -38.19
N ILE A 97 -28.36 43.67 -37.73
CA ILE A 97 -28.80 42.51 -36.97
C ILE A 97 -28.91 42.91 -35.49
N VAL A 98 -29.95 42.45 -34.80
CA VAL A 98 -30.20 42.63 -33.37
C VAL A 98 -30.65 41.32 -32.73
N TYR A 99 -30.50 41.22 -31.42
CA TYR A 99 -31.05 40.12 -30.62
C TYR A 99 -32.19 40.64 -29.75
N VAL A 100 -33.39 40.10 -29.91
CA VAL A 100 -34.52 40.38 -29.03
C VAL A 100 -34.51 39.32 -27.93
N ASP A 101 -34.46 39.73 -26.67
CA ASP A 101 -34.41 38.82 -25.52
C ASP A 101 -34.89 39.50 -24.22
N GLU A 102 -35.87 38.88 -23.53
CA GLU A 102 -36.47 39.41 -22.30
C GLU A 102 -35.59 39.26 -21.04
N VAL A 103 -34.70 38.25 -20.98
CA VAL A 103 -34.20 37.78 -19.68
C VAL A 103 -32.68 37.82 -19.56
N ARG A 104 -32.21 38.53 -18.53
CA ARG A 104 -30.79 38.60 -18.13
C ARG A 104 -30.30 37.32 -17.41
N ASP A 105 -31.11 36.25 -17.37
CA ASP A 105 -30.97 35.04 -16.53
C ASP A 105 -30.90 33.73 -17.35
N ASP A 106 -30.47 33.81 -18.62
CA ASP A 106 -30.48 32.68 -19.56
C ASP A 106 -29.54 31.53 -19.22
N ILE A 107 -28.59 31.73 -18.31
CA ILE A 107 -27.58 30.73 -17.96
C ILE A 107 -27.84 30.21 -16.55
N VAL A 108 -28.29 28.96 -16.43
CA VAL A 108 -28.54 28.33 -15.13
C VAL A 108 -27.48 27.29 -14.85
N VAL A 109 -26.74 27.44 -13.74
CA VAL A 109 -25.88 26.37 -13.21
C VAL A 109 -26.76 25.35 -12.50
N THR A 110 -26.84 24.15 -13.05
CA THR A 110 -27.69 23.06 -12.53
C THR A 110 -26.94 22.11 -11.61
N SER A 111 -25.63 21.97 -11.78
CA SER A 111 -24.77 21.17 -10.91
C SER A 111 -23.43 21.86 -10.65
N PRO A 112 -22.95 21.90 -9.40
CA PRO A 112 -23.67 21.52 -8.20
C PRO A 112 -24.84 22.48 -7.94
N ALA A 113 -25.95 21.95 -7.39
CA ALA A 113 -27.16 22.74 -7.15
C ALA A 113 -26.87 23.92 -6.19
N PRO A 114 -27.49 25.09 -6.39
CA PRO A 114 -27.34 26.22 -5.47
C PRO A 114 -27.66 25.83 -4.02
N GLY A 115 -26.81 26.26 -3.08
CA GLY A 115 -26.90 25.95 -1.66
C GLY A 115 -26.40 24.55 -1.28
N SER A 116 -26.04 23.70 -2.24
CA SER A 116 -25.58 22.34 -1.95
C SER A 116 -24.19 22.31 -1.30
N THR A 117 -23.91 21.19 -0.62
CA THR A 117 -22.57 20.88 -0.12
C THR A 117 -21.90 19.85 -1.02
N VAL A 118 -20.75 20.20 -1.59
CA VAL A 118 -19.91 19.28 -2.37
C VAL A 118 -18.99 18.53 -1.40
N THR A 119 -19.23 17.24 -1.22
CA THR A 119 -18.49 16.38 -0.26
C THR A 119 -17.40 15.53 -0.91
N SER A 120 -17.35 15.46 -2.23
CA SER A 120 -16.30 14.81 -3.01
C SER A 120 -16.25 15.38 -4.43
N PHE A 121 -15.14 15.19 -5.12
CA PHE A 121 -15.03 15.43 -6.56
C PHE A 121 -15.17 14.11 -7.31
N THR A 122 -15.50 14.18 -8.59
CA THR A 122 -15.37 13.01 -9.47
C THR A 122 -13.89 12.77 -9.73
N ASP A 123 -13.55 11.65 -10.36
CA ASP A 123 -12.19 11.44 -10.85
C ASP A 123 -11.76 12.63 -11.70
N GLU A 124 -12.67 13.20 -12.51
CA GLU A 124 -12.46 14.38 -13.35
C GLU A 124 -12.18 15.69 -12.60
N GLY A 125 -12.78 15.88 -11.42
CA GLY A 125 -12.70 17.11 -10.64
C GLY A 125 -14.08 17.60 -10.22
N LEU A 126 -14.21 18.90 -10.00
CA LEU A 126 -15.51 19.53 -9.80
C LEU A 126 -16.21 19.67 -11.16
N VAL A 127 -17.19 18.83 -11.41
CA VAL A 127 -18.03 18.90 -12.61
C VAL A 127 -19.08 19.99 -12.40
N ILE A 128 -19.08 20.99 -13.29
CA ILE A 128 -20.06 22.07 -13.30
C ILE A 128 -20.90 21.89 -14.56
N THR A 129 -22.21 21.77 -14.41
CA THR A 129 -23.14 21.69 -15.55
C THR A 129 -24.19 22.76 -15.43
N GLY A 130 -24.77 23.10 -16.57
CA GLY A 130 -25.89 24.01 -16.61
C GLY A 130 -26.60 23.99 -17.95
N ARG A 131 -27.51 24.95 -18.09
CA ARG A 131 -28.29 25.16 -19.30
C ARG A 131 -28.23 26.63 -19.71
N VAL A 132 -28.33 26.84 -21.02
CA VAL A 132 -28.58 28.09 -21.68
C VAL A 132 -29.94 27.98 -22.36
N ALA A 133 -30.82 28.94 -22.16
CA ALA A 133 -32.15 28.95 -22.78
C ALA A 133 -32.07 29.02 -24.32
N HIS A 134 -31.13 29.82 -24.84
CA HIS A 134 -30.94 30.10 -26.27
C HIS A 134 -29.49 29.76 -26.74
N PRO A 135 -29.17 28.48 -26.99
CA PRO A 135 -27.81 28.05 -27.35
C PRO A 135 -27.24 28.69 -28.62
N ASP A 136 -28.10 29.09 -29.56
CA ASP A 136 -27.70 29.72 -30.82
C ASP A 136 -27.11 31.13 -30.63
N VAL A 137 -27.43 31.78 -29.51
CA VAL A 137 -27.00 33.15 -29.18
C VAL A 137 -25.78 33.15 -28.27
N VAL A 138 -25.62 32.13 -27.43
CA VAL A 138 -24.46 31.94 -26.55
C VAL A 138 -23.80 30.60 -26.89
N PRO A 139 -23.00 30.52 -27.96
CA PRO A 139 -22.41 29.27 -28.41
C PRO A 139 -21.29 28.76 -27.49
N GLU A 140 -20.80 29.60 -26.58
CA GLU A 140 -19.70 29.28 -25.69
C GLU A 140 -19.78 30.07 -24.37
N VAL A 141 -19.38 29.42 -23.29
CA VAL A 141 -19.43 29.93 -21.92
C VAL A 141 -18.09 29.75 -21.20
N THR A 142 -17.79 30.63 -20.26
CA THR A 142 -16.55 30.63 -19.45
C THR A 142 -16.88 30.53 -17.96
N PRO A 143 -16.25 29.61 -17.20
CA PRO A 143 -16.51 29.46 -15.77
C PRO A 143 -15.60 30.37 -14.93
N ILE A 144 -16.15 30.83 -13.81
CA ILE A 144 -15.46 31.51 -12.72
C ILE A 144 -15.71 30.71 -11.45
N VAL A 145 -14.64 30.29 -10.78
CA VAL A 145 -14.71 29.51 -9.54
C VAL A 145 -13.94 30.22 -8.44
N GLY A 146 -14.67 30.67 -7.42
CA GLY A 146 -14.15 31.63 -6.43
C GLY A 146 -13.76 32.94 -7.11
N ASP A 147 -12.51 33.36 -6.91
CA ASP A 147 -11.94 34.58 -7.53
C ASP A 147 -11.17 34.29 -8.84
N LYS A 148 -11.05 33.02 -9.23
CA LYS A 148 -10.31 32.60 -10.42
C LYS A 148 -11.24 32.51 -11.63
N SER A 149 -10.87 33.23 -12.69
CA SER A 149 -11.45 33.04 -14.02
C SER A 149 -10.60 32.04 -14.79
N LEU A 150 -11.23 31.00 -15.33
CA LEU A 150 -10.57 29.92 -16.04
C LEU A 150 -10.73 30.13 -17.55
N TYR A 151 -10.07 31.17 -18.07
CA TYR A 151 -10.24 31.64 -19.46
C TYR A 151 -9.88 30.60 -20.53
N TRP A 152 -9.09 29.58 -20.16
CA TRP A 152 -8.68 28.49 -21.06
C TRP A 152 -9.63 27.28 -21.02
N ASP A 153 -10.61 27.27 -20.11
CA ASP A 153 -11.55 26.17 -19.90
C ASP A 153 -12.95 26.51 -20.41
N ASN A 154 -13.05 27.24 -21.54
CA ASN A 154 -14.34 27.53 -22.16
C ASN A 154 -15.04 26.23 -22.59
N ALA A 155 -16.37 26.21 -22.46
CA ALA A 155 -17.20 25.11 -22.93
C ALA A 155 -18.11 25.61 -24.03
N ARG A 156 -18.18 24.84 -25.12
CA ARG A 156 -19.23 25.02 -26.13
C ARG A 156 -20.57 24.62 -25.53
N VAL A 157 -21.59 25.40 -25.82
CA VAL A 157 -22.98 25.07 -25.49
C VAL A 157 -23.48 24.10 -26.56
N ALA A 158 -24.06 22.98 -26.14
CA ALA A 158 -24.64 21.99 -27.04
C ALA A 158 -25.96 22.49 -27.65
N GLU A 159 -26.40 21.86 -28.74
CA GLU A 159 -27.67 22.20 -29.41
C GLU A 159 -28.89 22.10 -28.48
N ASP A 160 -28.84 21.27 -27.45
CA ASP A 160 -29.90 21.13 -26.43
C ASP A 160 -29.81 22.16 -25.28
N GLY A 161 -28.96 23.17 -25.45
CA GLY A 161 -28.73 24.23 -24.46
C GLY A 161 -27.80 23.83 -23.32
N THR A 162 -27.26 22.60 -23.26
CA THR A 162 -26.44 22.18 -22.11
C THR A 162 -24.98 22.60 -22.22
N PHE A 163 -24.34 22.86 -21.08
CA PHE A 163 -22.89 23.04 -20.98
C PHE A 163 -22.29 22.21 -19.85
N ARG A 164 -21.00 21.93 -19.96
CA ARG A 164 -20.23 21.17 -18.98
C ARG A 164 -18.80 21.68 -18.86
N PHE A 165 -18.37 21.94 -17.63
CA PHE A 165 -16.99 22.20 -17.26
C PHE A 165 -16.47 21.17 -16.28
N VAL A 166 -15.17 20.96 -16.29
CA VAL A 166 -14.46 20.22 -15.25
C VAL A 166 -13.39 21.13 -14.71
N VAL A 167 -13.55 21.53 -13.45
CA VAL A 167 -12.50 22.24 -12.73
C VAL A 167 -11.69 21.23 -11.98
N ASP A 168 -10.38 21.19 -12.22
CA ASP A 168 -9.49 20.31 -11.46
C ASP A 168 -9.74 20.55 -9.97
N GLY A 169 -10.02 19.47 -9.24
CA GLY A 169 -10.34 19.55 -7.82
C GLY A 169 -9.28 20.36 -7.08
N ARG A 170 -8.02 20.36 -7.53
CA ARG A 170 -6.93 21.11 -6.92
C ARG A 170 -7.19 22.61 -6.83
N ASP A 171 -7.84 23.17 -7.84
CA ASP A 171 -8.08 24.61 -7.92
C ASP A 171 -9.30 25.07 -7.09
N VAL A 172 -9.98 24.15 -6.41
CA VAL A 172 -11.18 24.40 -5.62
C VAL A 172 -10.87 24.54 -4.13
N ALA A 173 -11.18 25.69 -3.52
CA ALA A 173 -11.02 25.90 -2.08
C ALA A 173 -12.14 25.21 -1.26
N GLN A 174 -11.84 24.87 0.00
CA GLN A 174 -12.84 24.41 0.98
C GLN A 174 -13.66 25.59 1.51
N GLY A 175 -14.89 25.31 1.96
CA GLY A 175 -15.80 26.33 2.49
C GLY A 175 -16.72 26.92 1.41
N PRO A 176 -17.29 28.12 1.66
CA PRO A 176 -18.16 28.79 0.70
C PRO A 176 -17.43 29.04 -0.61
N LEU A 177 -18.01 28.55 -1.71
CA LEU A 177 -17.50 28.69 -3.05
C LEU A 177 -18.58 29.28 -3.94
N ARG A 178 -18.25 30.37 -4.62
CA ARG A 178 -19.09 30.93 -5.67
C ARG A 178 -18.66 30.37 -7.02
N ILE A 179 -19.61 29.78 -7.72
CA ILE A 179 -19.49 29.41 -9.13
C ILE A 179 -20.26 30.46 -9.93
N ALA A 180 -19.65 31.02 -10.95
CA ALA A 180 -20.33 31.86 -11.92
C ALA A 180 -19.97 31.44 -13.34
N VAL A 181 -20.90 31.66 -14.26
CA VAL A 181 -20.71 31.37 -15.69
C VAL A 181 -21.03 32.64 -16.47
N LEU A 182 -20.17 32.95 -17.43
CA LEU A 182 -20.28 34.10 -18.33
C LEU A 182 -20.38 33.61 -19.78
N SER A 183 -21.04 34.39 -20.64
CA SER A 183 -20.93 34.22 -22.10
C SER A 183 -19.52 34.62 -22.57
N SER A 184 -18.91 33.82 -23.46
CA SER A 184 -17.54 34.07 -23.94
C SER A 184 -17.43 35.30 -24.86
N ASN A 185 -18.54 35.82 -25.37
CA ASN A 185 -18.59 37.05 -26.16
C ASN A 185 -18.44 38.33 -25.31
N CYS A 186 -18.42 38.21 -23.97
CA CYS A 186 -18.25 39.32 -23.05
C CYS A 186 -16.78 39.46 -22.64
N SER A 187 -16.07 40.40 -23.27
CA SER A 187 -14.69 40.77 -22.89
C SER A 187 -14.62 41.65 -21.64
N ASP A 188 -15.74 42.24 -21.19
CA ASP A 188 -15.83 43.13 -20.03
C ASP A 188 -16.80 42.57 -18.95
N ARG A 189 -16.29 42.40 -17.72
CA ARG A 189 -17.02 41.87 -16.55
C ARG A 189 -18.09 42.82 -16.02
N THR A 190 -18.02 44.11 -16.35
CA THR A 190 -18.90 45.16 -15.79
C THR A 190 -20.18 45.41 -16.58
N THR A 191 -20.21 45.06 -17.87
CA THR A 191 -21.36 45.35 -18.77
C THR A 191 -22.33 44.17 -18.92
N CYS A 192 -21.86 42.92 -18.78
CA CYS A 192 -22.72 41.75 -18.98
C CYS A 192 -23.35 41.18 -17.69
N GLY A 193 -22.79 41.47 -16.50
CA GLY A 193 -23.20 40.81 -15.26
C GLY A 193 -22.89 39.30 -15.26
N ALA A 194 -22.91 38.66 -14.09
CA ALA A 194 -22.83 37.21 -14.02
C ALA A 194 -24.19 36.62 -14.39
N LEU A 195 -24.31 36.01 -15.57
CA LEU A 195 -25.58 35.51 -16.13
C LEU A 195 -26.09 34.25 -15.43
N GLY A 196 -25.17 33.45 -14.85
CA GLY A 196 -25.51 32.31 -14.00
C GLY A 196 -24.61 32.23 -12.78
N THR A 197 -25.20 32.07 -11.59
CA THR A 197 -24.42 31.91 -10.35
C THR A 197 -24.95 30.77 -9.50
N SER A 198 -24.05 30.00 -8.90
CA SER A 198 -24.37 28.98 -7.91
C SER A 198 -23.42 29.16 -6.72
N ALA A 199 -23.99 29.42 -5.54
CA ALA A 199 -23.23 29.41 -4.31
C ALA A 199 -23.30 28.00 -3.72
N VAL A 200 -22.16 27.37 -3.48
CA VAL A 200 -22.06 26.03 -2.92
C VAL A 200 -21.11 26.05 -1.72
N THR A 201 -21.16 25.04 -0.87
CA THR A 201 -20.14 24.85 0.17
C THR A 201 -19.32 23.61 -0.17
N VAL A 202 -18.01 23.75 -0.31
CA VAL A 202 -17.12 22.60 -0.49
C VAL A 202 -16.72 22.08 0.89
N LYS A 203 -17.05 20.81 1.16
CA LYS A 203 -16.61 20.05 2.34
C LYS A 203 -16.05 18.70 1.88
N ALA A 204 -15.20 18.73 0.87
CA ALA A 204 -14.58 17.51 0.37
C ALA A 204 -13.51 17.07 1.36
N THR A 205 -13.70 15.93 2.03
CA THR A 205 -12.68 15.39 2.94
C THR A 205 -11.56 14.77 2.11
N PRO A 206 -10.34 15.34 2.13
CA PRO A 206 -9.22 14.70 1.46
C PRO A 206 -8.83 13.41 2.19
N THR A 207 -8.44 12.40 1.43
CA THR A 207 -7.91 11.15 1.98
C THR A 207 -6.57 10.83 1.36
N ALA A 208 -5.73 10.12 2.11
CA ALA A 208 -4.41 9.73 1.66
C ALA A 208 -4.11 8.30 2.16
N VAL A 209 -3.61 7.46 1.26
CA VAL A 209 -3.33 6.04 1.53
C VAL A 209 -1.96 5.68 0.99
N VAL A 210 -1.14 5.03 1.81
CA VAL A 210 0.13 4.45 1.38
C VAL A 210 -0.14 3.25 0.47
N THR A 211 0.35 3.32 -0.77
CA THR A 211 0.24 2.23 -1.76
C THR A 211 1.53 1.43 -1.88
N ALA A 212 2.67 1.98 -1.45
CA ALA A 212 3.93 1.27 -1.28
C ALA A 212 4.79 1.92 -0.17
N PRO A 213 5.51 1.15 0.66
CA PRO A 213 5.46 -0.31 0.75
C PRO A 213 4.08 -0.78 1.21
N LYS A 214 3.73 -2.04 0.91
CA LYS A 214 2.53 -2.64 1.51
C LYS A 214 2.78 -2.92 2.99
N ALA A 215 1.73 -2.84 3.81
CA ALA A 215 1.82 -3.27 5.20
C ALA A 215 2.31 -4.74 5.27
N GLY A 216 3.40 -4.98 6.00
CA GLY A 216 4.04 -6.27 6.14
C GLY A 216 4.94 -6.68 4.96
N GLN A 217 5.22 -5.78 4.00
CA GLN A 217 6.11 -6.10 2.88
C GLN A 217 7.52 -6.44 3.37
N LEU A 218 8.11 -7.47 2.75
CA LEU A 218 9.47 -7.93 3.01
C LEU A 218 10.40 -7.49 1.89
N PHE A 219 11.57 -6.97 2.26
CA PHE A 219 12.65 -6.62 1.33
C PHE A 219 13.87 -7.53 1.58
N GLY A 220 14.29 -8.24 0.54
CA GLY A 220 15.37 -9.26 0.59
C GLY A 220 16.81 -8.72 0.59
N TRP A 221 16.99 -7.40 0.52
CA TRP A 221 18.26 -6.75 0.21
C TRP A 221 18.41 -5.51 1.10
N PRO A 222 19.64 -5.14 1.51
CA PRO A 222 19.85 -3.83 2.11
C PRO A 222 19.47 -2.78 1.06
N THR A 223 18.52 -1.91 1.39
CA THR A 223 18.04 -0.92 0.43
C THR A 223 18.26 0.50 0.94
N SER A 224 18.92 1.31 0.10
CA SER A 224 18.90 2.77 0.20
C SER A 224 17.69 3.37 -0.52
N GLN A 225 16.87 2.54 -1.16
CA GLN A 225 15.71 2.96 -1.96
C GLN A 225 14.46 2.20 -1.52
N VAL A 226 13.48 2.92 -0.99
CA VAL A 226 12.15 2.37 -0.73
C VAL A 226 11.20 3.00 -1.74
N SER A 227 10.45 2.17 -2.47
CA SER A 227 9.36 2.67 -3.31
C SER A 227 8.24 3.19 -2.42
N LEU A 228 7.98 4.50 -2.48
CA LEU A 228 6.96 5.16 -1.68
C LEU A 228 5.77 5.54 -2.57
N GLY A 229 4.73 4.74 -2.53
CA GLY A 229 3.47 5.04 -3.21
C GLY A 229 2.53 5.76 -2.25
N LEU A 230 1.95 6.89 -2.66
CA LEU A 230 0.92 7.60 -1.90
C LEU A 230 -0.25 7.97 -2.82
N GLN A 231 -1.37 7.30 -2.67
CA GLN A 231 -2.59 7.74 -3.32
C GLN A 231 -3.25 8.84 -2.50
N VAL A 232 -3.47 10.01 -3.12
CA VAL A 232 -4.22 11.13 -2.54
C VAL A 232 -5.49 11.32 -3.34
N THR A 233 -6.62 11.37 -2.65
CA THR A 233 -7.92 11.70 -3.24
C THR A 233 -8.22 13.18 -2.99
N ASN A 234 -8.64 13.88 -4.04
CA ASN A 234 -8.90 15.34 -4.05
C ASN A 234 -7.66 16.22 -3.75
N PRO A 235 -6.52 16.01 -4.44
CA PRO A 235 -5.33 16.83 -4.18
C PRO A 235 -5.57 18.31 -4.49
N GLY A 236 -4.82 19.20 -3.83
CA GLY A 236 -4.70 20.66 -3.99
C GLY A 236 -3.29 21.08 -4.48
N PRO A 237 -3.09 22.28 -5.06
CA PRO A 237 -1.81 22.75 -5.57
C PRO A 237 -0.81 23.11 -4.46
N ALA A 238 -1.29 23.26 -3.21
CA ALA A 238 -0.49 23.57 -2.04
C ALA A 238 -0.30 22.36 -1.10
N ASP A 239 -0.57 21.16 -1.62
CA ASP A 239 -0.46 19.95 -0.82
C ASP A 239 1.02 19.63 -0.53
N GLN A 240 1.31 19.40 0.75
CA GLN A 240 2.63 19.02 1.21
C GLN A 240 2.57 17.60 1.73
N VAL A 241 3.44 16.75 1.21
CA VAL A 241 3.64 15.41 1.75
C VAL A 241 5.05 15.37 2.31
N SER A 242 5.17 14.87 3.53
CA SER A 242 6.45 14.52 4.13
C SER A 242 6.37 13.11 4.66
N ALA A 243 7.51 12.43 4.69
CA ALA A 243 7.59 11.09 5.25
C ALA A 243 8.86 10.95 6.08
N VAL A 244 8.76 10.15 7.13
CA VAL A 244 9.90 9.76 7.96
C VAL A 244 9.83 8.26 8.22
N ILE A 245 10.99 7.61 8.14
CA ILE A 245 11.14 6.21 8.52
C ILE A 245 11.72 6.14 9.94
N ASP A 246 11.07 5.36 10.80
CA ASP A 246 11.41 5.17 12.22
C ASP A 246 11.54 6.47 13.01
N GLY A 247 10.81 7.51 12.58
CA GLY A 247 10.84 8.85 13.18
C GLY A 247 12.17 9.60 13.04
N LYS A 248 13.14 9.07 12.29
CA LYS A 248 14.51 9.62 12.22
C LYS A 248 14.97 9.90 10.79
N LEU A 249 14.66 9.01 9.87
CA LEU A 249 15.16 9.08 8.50
C LEU A 249 14.21 9.92 7.65
N GLN A 250 14.62 11.15 7.40
CA GLN A 250 13.90 12.07 6.52
C GLN A 250 13.91 11.54 5.10
N VAL A 251 12.73 11.48 4.50
CA VAL A 251 12.53 11.03 3.13
C VAL A 251 12.58 12.27 2.23
N THR A 252 13.57 12.35 1.34
CA THR A 252 13.66 13.46 0.38
C THR A 252 12.80 13.17 -0.83
N MET A 253 11.68 13.86 -0.96
CA MET A 253 10.78 13.72 -2.10
C MET A 253 11.29 14.56 -3.28
N GLN A 254 11.62 13.92 -4.40
CA GLN A 254 12.07 14.62 -5.62
C GLN A 254 10.88 15.10 -6.45
N SER A 255 10.54 16.38 -6.34
CA SER A 255 9.51 17.05 -7.16
C SER A 255 9.77 16.91 -8.67
N PRO A 256 8.72 16.83 -9.53
CA PRO A 256 7.31 16.87 -9.20
C PRO A 256 6.67 15.48 -9.05
N LEU A 257 5.62 15.47 -8.24
CA LEU A 257 4.58 14.45 -8.18
C LEU A 257 4.12 14.04 -9.60
N GLN A 258 4.47 12.84 -10.06
CA GLN A 258 4.01 12.32 -11.34
C GLN A 258 2.55 11.88 -11.18
N GLN A 259 1.65 12.53 -11.93
CA GLN A 259 0.23 12.19 -11.98
C GLN A 259 0.05 11.03 -12.98
N SER A 260 -0.49 9.89 -12.53
CA SER A 260 -0.89 8.86 -13.49
C SER A 260 -2.13 9.29 -14.28
N PRO A 261 -2.46 8.61 -15.39
CA PRO A 261 -3.72 8.84 -16.12
C PRO A 261 -4.97 8.72 -15.24
N ASN A 262 -4.87 8.00 -14.12
CA ASN A 262 -5.94 7.79 -13.14
C ASN A 262 -5.82 8.75 -11.93
N ARG A 263 -4.99 9.80 -12.04
CA ARG A 263 -4.80 10.88 -11.06
C ARG A 263 -4.36 10.47 -9.65
N ASN A 264 -3.70 9.33 -9.55
CA ASN A 264 -2.94 8.96 -8.36
C ASN A 264 -1.57 9.65 -8.39
N LEU A 265 -1.14 10.10 -7.22
CA LEU A 265 0.23 10.57 -6.99
C LEU A 265 1.13 9.35 -6.78
N TYR A 266 2.24 9.25 -7.51
CA TYR A 266 3.22 8.19 -7.31
C TYR A 266 4.61 8.78 -7.16
N TRP A 267 5.32 8.39 -6.09
CA TRP A 267 6.78 8.51 -6.06
C TRP A 267 7.34 7.14 -6.46
N THR A 268 7.97 7.09 -7.63
CA THR A 268 8.44 5.82 -8.19
C THR A 268 9.64 5.28 -7.41
N GLN A 269 10.53 6.16 -6.96
CA GLN A 269 11.65 5.82 -6.09
C GLN A 269 11.97 6.99 -5.17
N VAL A 270 12.10 6.71 -3.87
CA VAL A 270 12.65 7.67 -2.94
C VAL A 270 13.91 7.11 -2.32
N SER A 271 14.97 7.93 -2.34
CA SER A 271 16.24 7.58 -1.72
C SER A 271 16.24 8.04 -0.27
N VAL A 272 16.63 7.15 0.63
CA VAL A 272 17.01 7.52 2.00
C VAL A 272 18.50 7.88 2.01
N SER A 273 18.90 8.84 2.84
CA SER A 273 20.29 9.30 2.92
C SER A 273 21.27 8.23 3.39
N THR A 274 20.79 7.18 4.04
CA THR A 274 21.57 6.01 4.46
C THR A 274 20.77 4.73 4.22
N PRO A 275 21.43 3.61 3.82
CA PRO A 275 20.77 2.32 3.74
C PRO A 275 20.07 1.95 5.05
N LEU A 276 18.89 1.36 4.94
CA LEU A 276 18.16 0.85 6.09
C LEU A 276 18.79 -0.46 6.57
N GLY A 277 18.91 -0.61 7.90
CA GLY A 277 19.40 -1.83 8.54
C GLY A 277 18.43 -3.00 8.41
N GLN A 278 18.79 -4.15 8.96
CA GLN A 278 17.82 -5.25 9.11
C GLN A 278 16.79 -4.90 10.15
N GLY A 279 15.61 -5.50 10.02
CA GLY A 279 14.55 -5.40 11.01
C GLY A 279 13.26 -4.80 10.50
N ARG A 280 12.36 -4.59 11.44
CA ARG A 280 11.08 -3.95 11.21
C ARG A 280 11.24 -2.43 11.19
N HIS A 281 10.73 -1.80 10.15
CA HIS A 281 10.69 -0.36 9.97
C HIS A 281 9.26 0.15 9.90
N THR A 282 9.05 1.38 10.35
CA THR A 282 7.76 2.07 10.30
C THR A 282 7.88 3.32 9.44
N LEU A 283 7.11 3.37 8.35
CA LEU A 283 6.91 4.56 7.56
C LEU A 283 5.77 5.38 8.18
N HIS A 284 6.12 6.58 8.62
CA HIS A 284 5.16 7.61 9.02
C HIS A 284 5.03 8.61 7.88
N LEU A 285 3.80 8.87 7.44
CA LEU A 285 3.53 9.81 6.37
C LEU A 285 2.63 10.93 6.90
N ASN A 286 3.05 12.16 6.69
CA ASN A 286 2.28 13.35 7.01
C ASN A 286 1.89 14.03 5.70
N ALA A 287 0.59 14.00 5.41
CA ALA A 287 0.00 14.73 4.30
C ALA A 287 -0.73 15.96 4.83
N LYS A 288 -0.39 17.13 4.30
CA LYS A 288 -1.16 18.36 4.48
C LYS A 288 -1.81 18.67 3.15
N ILE A 289 -3.13 18.48 3.06
CA ILE A 289 -3.91 18.64 1.85
C ILE A 289 -4.81 19.86 2.01
N ARG A 290 -4.67 20.86 1.13
CA ARG A 290 -5.40 22.13 1.16
C ARG A 290 -5.38 22.83 2.53
N GLY A 291 -4.22 22.81 3.19
CA GLY A 291 -4.03 23.43 4.50
C GLY A 291 -4.42 22.56 5.70
N ALA A 292 -5.17 21.47 5.50
CA ALA A 292 -5.57 20.54 6.55
C ALA A 292 -4.62 19.34 6.64
N THR A 293 -4.29 18.91 7.85
CA THR A 293 -3.55 17.65 8.07
C THR A 293 -4.48 16.47 7.84
N VAL A 294 -4.09 15.54 6.97
CA VAL A 294 -4.82 14.31 6.68
C VAL A 294 -4.14 13.16 7.40
N PRO A 295 -4.86 12.43 8.27
CA PRO A 295 -4.29 11.28 8.95
C PRO A 295 -3.99 10.19 7.92
N VAL A 296 -2.73 9.74 7.89
CA VAL A 296 -2.31 8.59 7.10
C VAL A 296 -1.82 7.52 8.07
N PRO A 297 -2.39 6.30 8.02
CA PRO A 297 -1.95 5.22 8.89
C PRO A 297 -0.47 4.88 8.68
N ASP A 298 0.22 4.63 9.78
CA ASP A 298 1.58 4.11 9.75
C ASP A 298 1.63 2.80 8.98
N THR A 299 2.67 2.66 8.16
CA THR A 299 2.89 1.45 7.37
C THR A 299 4.18 0.77 7.83
N THR A 300 4.07 -0.45 8.34
CA THR A 300 5.26 -1.22 8.74
C THR A 300 5.70 -2.16 7.65
N PHE A 301 7.01 -2.27 7.44
CA PHE A 301 7.65 -3.20 6.50
C PHE A 301 8.91 -3.77 7.15
N THR A 302 9.50 -4.81 6.57
CA THR A 302 10.69 -5.48 7.12
C THR A 302 11.78 -5.58 6.07
N ILE A 303 13.02 -5.35 6.51
CA ILE A 303 14.22 -5.62 5.73
C ILE A 303 14.90 -6.86 6.31
N ASP A 304 15.04 -7.87 5.46
CA ASP A 304 15.64 -9.17 5.76
C ASP A 304 16.61 -9.50 4.62
N PHE A 305 17.91 -9.34 4.85
CA PHE A 305 18.94 -9.73 3.88
C PHE A 305 19.95 -10.74 4.42
N ALA A 306 20.03 -10.94 5.74
CA ALA A 306 20.89 -11.94 6.36
C ALA A 306 20.05 -13.09 6.94
N PRO A 307 20.56 -14.33 6.90
CA PRO A 307 19.91 -15.44 7.58
C PRO A 307 20.00 -15.31 9.11
N PRO A 308 19.24 -16.10 9.88
CA PRO A 308 19.31 -16.12 11.34
C PRO A 308 20.67 -16.57 11.86
N THR A 309 20.97 -16.29 13.14
CA THR A 309 22.16 -16.82 13.84
C THR A 309 22.15 -18.35 13.87
N ILE A 310 23.32 -19.01 13.75
CA ILE A 310 23.44 -20.48 13.89
C ILE A 310 22.82 -20.92 15.22
N PRO A 311 21.90 -21.91 15.24
CA PRO A 311 21.22 -22.28 16.47
C PRO A 311 22.17 -22.84 17.51
N VAL A 312 21.92 -22.49 18.77
CA VAL A 312 22.53 -23.16 19.92
C VAL A 312 21.66 -24.35 20.30
N VAL A 313 22.19 -25.57 20.15
CA VAL A 313 21.50 -26.80 20.57
C VAL A 313 21.98 -27.20 21.96
N THR A 314 21.06 -27.60 22.84
CA THR A 314 21.40 -28.14 24.16
C THR A 314 20.67 -29.45 24.41
N ALA A 315 21.39 -30.43 24.92
CA ALA A 315 20.87 -31.73 25.32
C ALA A 315 21.64 -32.25 26.54
N PRO A 316 21.02 -33.06 27.42
CA PRO A 316 21.73 -33.66 28.55
C PRO A 316 22.85 -34.58 28.06
N GLY A 317 24.05 -34.52 28.66
CA GLY A 317 25.17 -35.37 28.22
C GLY A 317 24.86 -36.87 28.31
N THR A 318 24.20 -37.30 29.39
CA THR A 318 23.74 -38.68 29.60
C THR A 318 22.38 -38.68 30.29
N VAL A 319 21.54 -39.66 30.00
CA VAL A 319 20.24 -39.84 30.68
C VAL A 319 19.97 -41.29 31.03
N LEU A 320 19.31 -41.53 32.16
CA LEU A 320 18.79 -42.84 32.56
C LEU A 320 17.30 -43.01 32.18
N ALA A 321 16.67 -41.97 31.65
CA ALA A 321 15.31 -42.04 31.11
C ALA A 321 15.33 -42.60 29.67
N THR A 322 14.18 -43.12 29.24
CA THR A 322 13.96 -43.52 27.83
C THR A 322 13.65 -42.34 26.92
N THR A 323 13.62 -41.12 27.46
CA THR A 323 13.40 -39.87 26.74
C THR A 323 14.41 -38.82 27.17
N ALA A 324 14.80 -37.93 26.26
CA ALA A 324 15.55 -36.73 26.58
C ALA A 324 14.88 -35.50 25.97
N THR A 325 14.88 -34.39 26.71
CA THR A 325 14.50 -33.09 26.19
C THR A 325 15.71 -32.44 25.53
N VAL A 326 15.56 -32.08 24.26
CA VAL A 326 16.53 -31.30 23.50
C VAL A 326 15.93 -29.92 23.26
N THR A 327 16.75 -28.88 23.38
CA THR A 327 16.34 -27.49 23.17
C THR A 327 17.21 -26.84 22.09
N TRP A 328 16.66 -25.84 21.42
CA TRP A 328 17.39 -25.04 20.44
C TRP A 328 16.88 -23.60 20.40
N SER A 329 17.77 -22.68 20.05
CA SER A 329 17.47 -21.26 19.95
C SER A 329 18.37 -20.57 18.93
N ALA A 330 17.79 -19.66 18.16
CA ALA A 330 18.46 -18.71 17.28
C ALA A 330 17.73 -17.37 17.33
N THR A 331 18.41 -16.30 16.92
CA THR A 331 17.85 -14.96 16.78
C THR A 331 17.90 -14.51 15.34
N ASP A 332 16.93 -13.69 14.96
CA ASP A 332 16.84 -13.02 13.68
C ASP A 332 16.28 -11.62 13.93
N GLU A 333 16.91 -10.59 13.35
CA GLU A 333 16.51 -9.19 13.57
C GLU A 333 15.25 -8.83 12.77
N ALA A 334 14.99 -9.53 11.67
CA ALA A 334 13.89 -9.25 10.75
C ALA A 334 12.59 -9.92 11.19
N GLY A 335 12.62 -11.01 11.96
CA GLY A 335 11.40 -11.59 12.47
C GLY A 335 11.51 -12.95 13.16
N PRO A 336 10.39 -13.69 13.21
CA PRO A 336 10.34 -14.98 13.88
C PRO A 336 11.17 -16.01 13.12
N VAL A 337 11.78 -16.93 13.89
CA VAL A 337 12.61 -18.01 13.37
C VAL A 337 11.86 -19.34 13.43
N THR A 338 11.98 -20.14 12.37
CA THR A 338 11.62 -21.57 12.40
C THR A 338 12.86 -22.44 12.32
N TYR A 339 12.75 -23.71 12.71
CA TYR A 339 13.90 -24.60 12.86
C TYR A 339 13.73 -25.89 12.06
N ASP A 340 14.84 -26.38 11.50
CA ASP A 340 14.98 -27.80 11.19
C ASP A 340 15.87 -28.45 12.24
N VAL A 341 15.44 -29.58 12.79
CA VAL A 341 16.26 -30.38 13.71
C VAL A 341 16.49 -31.76 13.12
N ARG A 342 17.73 -32.23 13.20
CA ARG A 342 18.11 -33.58 12.80
C ARG A 342 18.97 -34.24 13.86
N TRP A 343 19.04 -35.56 13.83
CA TRP A 343 20.00 -36.29 14.63
C TRP A 343 20.56 -37.48 13.89
N ARG A 344 21.71 -37.96 14.35
CA ARG A 344 22.21 -39.28 14.01
C ARG A 344 22.55 -40.03 15.29
N THR A 345 22.63 -41.34 15.19
CA THR A 345 22.97 -42.20 16.32
C THR A 345 24.32 -42.84 16.14
N THR A 346 25.04 -43.00 17.24
CA THR A 346 26.21 -43.88 17.33
C THR A 346 25.96 -44.93 18.40
N SER A 347 26.69 -46.04 18.32
CA SER A 347 26.64 -47.10 19.32
C SER A 347 28.03 -47.70 19.48
N ALA A 348 28.28 -48.29 20.64
CA ALA A 348 29.53 -49.01 20.87
C ALA A 348 29.63 -50.31 20.07
N VAL A 349 28.51 -50.84 19.57
CA VAL A 349 28.47 -52.12 18.83
C VAL A 349 27.90 -52.01 17.41
N GLN A 350 27.56 -50.80 16.96
CA GLN A 350 27.01 -50.57 15.63
C GLN A 350 27.68 -49.35 14.98
N ALA A 351 27.66 -49.31 13.65
CA ALA A 351 28.12 -48.17 12.89
C ALA A 351 27.28 -46.91 13.19
N THR A 352 27.87 -45.75 12.94
CA THR A 352 27.16 -44.47 12.98
C THR A 352 26.05 -44.45 11.93
N SER A 353 24.84 -44.05 12.30
CA SER A 353 23.73 -43.93 11.35
C SER A 353 23.91 -42.69 10.45
N GLY A 354 23.16 -42.66 9.35
CA GLY A 354 22.86 -41.41 8.66
C GLY A 354 22.04 -40.45 9.54
N TYR A 355 21.89 -39.21 9.07
CA TYR A 355 21.00 -38.24 9.72
C TYR A 355 19.53 -38.58 9.47
N VAL A 356 18.74 -38.49 10.52
CA VAL A 356 17.28 -38.59 10.53
C VAL A 356 16.69 -37.19 10.58
N TYR A 357 15.72 -36.93 9.70
CA TYR A 357 15.00 -35.67 9.57
C TYR A 357 13.51 -35.88 9.88
N PRO A 358 13.07 -35.66 11.13
CA PRO A 358 11.68 -35.87 11.50
C PRO A 358 10.78 -34.80 10.88
N ALA A 359 9.66 -35.23 10.30
CA ALA A 359 8.72 -34.33 9.65
C ALA A 359 8.17 -33.25 10.62
N ASN A 360 7.92 -33.61 11.88
CA ASN A 360 7.42 -32.69 12.91
C ASN A 360 8.47 -31.70 13.43
N LEU A 361 9.74 -31.87 13.08
CA LEU A 361 10.84 -30.97 13.43
C LEU A 361 11.44 -30.26 12.20
N LYS A 362 10.72 -30.26 11.08
CA LYS A 362 11.05 -29.48 9.88
C LYS A 362 10.27 -28.17 9.91
N ALA A 363 10.93 -27.04 9.71
CA ALA A 363 10.34 -25.70 9.79
C ALA A 363 9.44 -25.48 11.02
N THR A 364 9.83 -26.03 12.17
CA THR A 364 9.05 -25.96 13.41
C THR A 364 9.28 -24.63 14.14
N THR A 365 8.23 -24.09 14.76
CA THR A 365 8.34 -22.93 15.68
C THR A 365 8.67 -23.37 17.11
N ALA A 366 8.59 -24.67 17.41
CA ALA A 366 8.96 -25.19 18.72
C ALA A 366 10.46 -24.97 18.97
N THR A 367 10.82 -24.68 20.22
CA THR A 367 12.22 -24.49 20.68
C THR A 367 12.74 -25.68 21.50
N ARG A 368 11.94 -26.76 21.59
CA ARG A 368 12.28 -27.99 22.30
C ARG A 368 11.48 -29.18 21.80
N SER A 369 12.05 -30.37 21.95
CA SER A 369 11.34 -31.64 21.75
C SER A 369 11.81 -32.70 22.74
N ALA A 370 10.89 -33.54 23.18
CA ALA A 370 11.23 -34.81 23.80
C ALA A 370 11.55 -35.83 22.70
N VAL A 371 12.69 -36.50 22.81
CA VAL A 371 13.14 -37.53 21.86
C VAL A 371 13.25 -38.86 22.59
N SER A 372 12.59 -39.88 22.05
CA SER A 372 12.70 -41.25 22.55
C SER A 372 14.08 -41.82 22.22
N LEU A 373 14.73 -42.38 23.23
CA LEU A 373 16.09 -42.91 23.14
C LEU A 373 16.06 -44.43 23.24
N ALA A 374 16.59 -45.09 22.22
CA ALA A 374 16.92 -46.50 22.30
C ALA A 374 18.11 -46.70 23.26
N ALA A 375 18.09 -47.81 24.01
CA ALA A 375 19.19 -48.20 24.89
C ALA A 375 20.49 -48.39 24.10
N GLY A 376 21.61 -48.01 24.71
CA GLY A 376 22.96 -48.21 24.16
C GLY A 376 23.32 -47.35 22.96
N LYS A 377 22.62 -46.21 22.80
CA LYS A 377 22.82 -45.26 21.72
C LYS A 377 23.26 -43.90 22.25
N SER A 378 24.16 -43.25 21.52
CA SER A 378 24.36 -41.82 21.61
C SER A 378 23.62 -41.14 20.47
N TYR A 379 22.79 -40.14 20.79
CA TYR A 379 22.05 -39.33 19.84
C TYR A 379 22.73 -37.97 19.75
N CYS A 380 23.24 -37.62 18.57
CA CYS A 380 23.89 -36.35 18.30
C CYS A 380 22.95 -35.45 17.50
N PHE A 381 22.50 -34.37 18.12
CA PHE A 381 21.51 -33.44 17.59
C PHE A 381 22.18 -32.23 16.96
N SER A 382 21.68 -31.79 15.80
CA SER A 382 22.02 -30.49 15.19
C SER A 382 20.75 -29.81 14.72
N ALA A 383 20.76 -28.48 14.74
CA ALA A 383 19.66 -27.66 14.25
C ALA A 383 20.17 -26.59 13.29
N ARG A 384 19.32 -26.15 12.37
CA ARG A 384 19.50 -24.92 11.60
C ARG A 384 18.23 -24.09 11.68
N ALA A 385 18.38 -22.78 11.58
CA ALA A 385 17.30 -21.82 11.62
C ALA A 385 16.92 -21.35 10.22
N ARG A 386 15.66 -20.93 10.07
CA ARG A 386 15.09 -20.32 8.87
C ARG A 386 14.42 -19.00 9.24
N ASP A 387 14.69 -17.96 8.47
CA ASP A 387 14.01 -16.66 8.61
C ASP A 387 12.62 -16.68 7.92
N ILE A 388 11.98 -15.50 7.92
CA ILE A 388 10.65 -15.28 7.32
C ILE A 388 10.69 -15.34 5.78
N THR A 389 11.86 -15.19 5.16
CA THR A 389 12.10 -15.37 3.72
C THR A 389 12.60 -16.78 3.36
N ALA A 390 12.61 -17.69 4.34
CA ALA A 390 13.09 -19.07 4.25
C ALA A 390 14.59 -19.23 3.94
N LYS A 391 15.43 -18.20 4.09
CA LYS A 391 16.89 -18.40 4.04
C LYS A 391 17.31 -19.14 5.29
N THR A 392 18.34 -19.97 5.13
CA THR A 392 18.81 -20.84 6.20
C THR A 392 20.27 -20.61 6.49
N ASN A 393 20.67 -20.83 7.73
CA ASN A 393 22.07 -20.95 8.09
C ASN A 393 22.60 -22.38 8.00
N ASP A 394 23.89 -22.51 8.29
CA ASP A 394 24.55 -23.80 8.47
C ASP A 394 23.98 -24.55 9.68
N TRP A 395 24.12 -25.87 9.65
CA TRP A 395 23.79 -26.72 10.79
C TRP A 395 24.71 -26.41 11.98
N SER A 396 24.13 -26.32 13.17
CA SER A 396 24.86 -26.18 14.42
C SER A 396 25.86 -27.32 14.64
N THR A 397 26.84 -27.08 15.50
CA THR A 397 27.64 -28.16 16.08
C THR A 397 26.74 -29.18 16.77
N GLU A 398 27.13 -30.45 16.74
CA GLU A 398 26.35 -31.51 17.34
C GLU A 398 26.45 -31.48 18.88
N HIS A 399 25.31 -31.62 19.55
CA HIS A 399 25.25 -31.91 20.98
C HIS A 399 24.67 -33.30 21.20
N CYS A 400 25.40 -34.14 21.92
CA CYS A 400 25.07 -35.56 22.03
C CYS A 400 24.54 -35.94 23.42
N THR A 401 23.48 -36.74 23.45
CA THR A 401 22.95 -37.42 24.63
C THR A 401 23.27 -38.91 24.56
N LEU A 402 23.77 -39.49 25.65
CA LEU A 402 24.01 -40.93 25.74
C LEU A 402 22.95 -41.63 26.60
N SER A 403 22.35 -42.69 26.06
CA SER A 403 21.49 -43.65 26.76
C SER A 403 22.28 -44.93 27.06
N PRO A 404 22.19 -45.50 28.27
CA PRO A 404 23.00 -46.67 28.63
C PRO A 404 22.45 -47.93 27.94
N PHE A 405 23.29 -48.96 27.85
CA PHE A 405 22.82 -50.31 27.62
C PHE A 405 22.18 -50.86 28.89
N ASP A 406 21.03 -51.49 28.73
CA ASP A 406 20.36 -52.26 29.78
C ASP A 406 21.25 -53.40 30.28
N ASP A 407 21.14 -53.79 31.56
CA ASP A 407 21.94 -54.88 32.12
C ASP A 407 21.82 -56.17 31.31
N ARG A 408 20.66 -56.47 30.71
CA ARG A 408 20.36 -57.65 29.89
C ARG A 408 21.19 -57.74 28.62
N TRP A 409 21.77 -56.62 28.21
CA TRP A 409 22.72 -56.60 27.11
C TRP A 409 24.01 -57.37 27.44
N LEU A 410 24.37 -57.55 28.72
CA LEU A 410 25.56 -58.32 29.09
C LEU A 410 25.23 -59.81 29.29
N THR A 411 26.12 -60.68 28.82
CA THR A 411 26.10 -62.11 29.15
C THR A 411 26.71 -62.32 30.53
N VAL A 412 26.00 -62.98 31.44
CA VAL A 412 26.41 -63.13 32.85
C VAL A 412 26.81 -64.57 33.13
N SER A 413 27.84 -64.76 33.97
CA SER A 413 28.26 -66.08 34.46
C SER A 413 27.09 -66.87 35.11
N LYS A 414 27.14 -68.22 35.06
CA LYS A 414 26.03 -69.14 35.41
C LYS A 414 25.30 -68.85 36.74
N ALA A 415 25.95 -68.25 37.72
CA ALA A 415 25.37 -67.95 39.04
C ALA A 415 24.80 -66.53 39.18
N GLY A 416 24.84 -65.70 38.13
CA GLY A 416 24.19 -64.39 38.14
C GLY A 416 22.67 -64.49 38.01
N LYS A 417 21.96 -63.57 38.65
CA LYS A 417 20.48 -63.53 38.62
C LYS A 417 19.98 -62.18 38.15
N ARG A 418 18.89 -62.18 37.38
CA ARG A 418 18.16 -60.96 37.04
C ARG A 418 17.13 -60.68 38.12
N ILE A 419 17.00 -59.41 38.48
CA ILE A 419 16.02 -58.92 39.43
C ILE A 419 15.23 -57.78 38.77
N THR A 420 13.99 -57.58 39.19
CA THR A 420 13.09 -56.56 38.65
C THR A 420 12.73 -55.54 39.72
N TRP A 421 12.79 -54.26 39.38
CA TRP A 421 12.35 -53.16 40.23
C TRP A 421 12.21 -51.87 39.42
N THR A 422 11.19 -51.07 39.70
CA THR A 422 10.88 -49.84 38.94
C THR A 422 11.94 -48.74 39.06
N GLY A 423 12.82 -48.83 40.06
CA GLY A 423 13.94 -47.89 40.21
C GLY A 423 15.20 -48.27 39.43
N PHE A 424 15.19 -49.38 38.69
CA PHE A 424 16.27 -49.74 37.75
C PHE A 424 15.98 -49.22 36.33
N TYR A 425 17.03 -49.03 35.55
CA TYR A 425 16.94 -48.74 34.13
C TYR A 425 16.18 -49.86 33.43
N ALA A 426 15.14 -49.50 32.68
CA ALA A 426 14.24 -50.46 32.03
C ALA A 426 13.70 -51.58 32.96
N ASN A 427 13.60 -51.26 34.26
CA ASN A 427 13.04 -52.09 35.33
C ASN A 427 13.81 -53.38 35.65
N THR A 428 15.04 -53.56 35.17
CA THR A 428 15.85 -54.77 35.43
C THR A 428 17.24 -54.44 35.96
N ALA A 429 17.79 -55.35 36.76
CA ALA A 429 19.19 -55.33 37.15
C ALA A 429 19.74 -56.76 37.26
N THR A 430 21.06 -56.87 37.20
CA THR A 430 21.80 -58.12 37.35
C THR A 430 22.55 -58.18 38.64
N THR A 431 22.31 -59.20 39.44
CA THR A 431 23.23 -59.59 40.50
C THR A 431 24.33 -60.47 39.93
N ILE A 432 25.57 -59.98 40.00
CA ILE A 432 26.78 -60.72 39.69
C ILE A 432 27.28 -61.31 41.01
N PRO A 433 27.46 -62.63 41.13
CA PRO A 433 27.93 -63.25 42.36
C PRO A 433 29.40 -62.92 42.62
N ALA A 434 29.89 -63.19 43.83
CA ALA A 434 31.31 -63.08 44.13
C ALA A 434 32.14 -63.95 43.16
N LYS A 435 33.23 -63.37 42.63
CA LYS A 435 34.08 -63.94 41.58
C LYS A 435 33.36 -64.18 40.23
N GLY A 436 32.11 -63.74 40.10
CA GLY A 436 31.35 -63.79 38.85
C GLY A 436 31.72 -62.66 37.89
N ASN A 437 31.25 -62.78 36.65
CA ASN A 437 31.42 -61.74 35.64
C ASN A 437 30.16 -61.52 34.78
N ALA A 438 30.12 -60.36 34.14
CA ALA A 438 29.21 -60.01 33.06
C ALA A 438 30.04 -59.41 31.90
N ALA A 439 29.77 -59.83 30.66
CA ALA A 439 30.59 -59.45 29.52
C ALA A 439 29.81 -59.29 28.21
N HIS A 440 30.35 -58.49 27.30
CA HIS A 440 29.90 -58.40 25.91
C HIS A 440 31.08 -58.18 24.97
N THR A 441 31.06 -58.85 23.82
CA THR A 441 32.14 -58.79 22.80
C THR A 441 31.88 -57.66 21.79
N GLY A 442 32.89 -57.31 20.97
CA GLY A 442 32.72 -56.33 19.88
C GLY A 442 32.43 -54.89 20.34
N VAL A 443 32.75 -54.54 21.59
CA VAL A 443 32.50 -53.22 22.16
C VAL A 443 33.59 -52.25 21.72
N THR A 444 33.18 -51.15 21.08
CA THR A 444 34.03 -50.03 20.68
C THR A 444 33.71 -48.79 21.53
N ALA A 445 34.63 -48.40 22.41
CA ALA A 445 34.41 -47.27 23.33
C ALA A 445 35.71 -46.55 23.73
N THR A 446 35.62 -45.26 24.02
CA THR A 446 36.66 -44.40 24.64
C THR A 446 36.47 -44.26 26.15
N ARG A 447 35.22 -44.40 26.63
CA ARG A 447 34.89 -44.28 28.06
C ARG A 447 33.75 -45.21 28.45
N VAL A 448 33.88 -45.82 29.63
CA VAL A 448 32.88 -46.71 30.23
C VAL A 448 32.33 -46.07 31.50
N GLY A 449 31.01 -46.08 31.64
CA GLY A 449 30.31 -45.70 32.87
C GLY A 449 29.48 -46.86 33.39
N ILE A 450 29.53 -47.11 34.69
CA ILE A 450 28.78 -48.17 35.36
C ILE A 450 27.59 -47.54 36.07
N VAL A 451 26.39 -48.03 35.78
CA VAL A 451 25.18 -47.74 36.56
C VAL A 451 24.92 -48.95 37.45
N ALA A 452 24.93 -48.74 38.76
CA ALA A 452 24.82 -49.84 39.71
C ALA A 452 24.14 -49.41 41.01
N ARG A 453 23.70 -50.39 41.79
CA ARG A 453 23.24 -50.17 43.17
C ARG A 453 24.45 -50.13 44.10
N ALA A 454 24.60 -49.03 44.83
CA ALA A 454 25.55 -48.88 45.92
C ALA A 454 24.85 -49.03 47.27
N CYS A 455 25.50 -49.62 48.27
CA CYS A 455 24.96 -49.88 49.61
C CYS A 455 26.08 -50.28 50.60
N PRO A 456 25.82 -50.42 51.92
CA PRO A 456 26.89 -50.67 52.90
C PRO A 456 27.67 -51.97 52.67
N THR A 457 26.97 -52.98 52.14
CA THR A 457 27.49 -54.32 51.86
C THR A 457 27.70 -54.57 50.36
N CYS A 458 27.42 -53.57 49.52
CA CYS A 458 27.61 -53.69 48.08
C CYS A 458 29.12 -53.71 47.79
N GLY A 459 29.54 -54.68 46.98
CA GLY A 459 30.95 -54.96 46.73
C GLY A 459 31.62 -53.97 45.78
N SER A 460 32.39 -54.49 44.83
CA SER A 460 33.05 -53.70 43.80
C SER A 460 32.94 -54.36 42.44
N ILE A 461 33.15 -53.58 41.39
CA ILE A 461 33.22 -54.06 40.01
C ILE A 461 34.57 -53.66 39.43
N THR A 462 35.37 -54.65 39.02
CA THR A 462 36.55 -54.42 38.18
C THR A 462 36.14 -54.42 36.72
N VAL A 463 36.52 -53.37 36.01
CA VAL A 463 36.15 -53.16 34.61
C VAL A 463 37.38 -53.32 33.73
N THR A 464 37.27 -54.20 32.74
CA THR A 464 38.30 -54.48 31.75
C THR A 464 37.69 -54.32 30.36
N HIS A 465 38.41 -53.69 29.43
CA HIS A 465 37.97 -53.53 28.04
C HIS A 465 39.12 -53.83 27.09
N ALA A 466 38.89 -54.75 26.14
CA ALA A 466 39.91 -55.26 25.22
C ALA A 466 41.17 -55.75 25.96
N GLY A 467 40.98 -56.47 27.08
CA GLY A 467 42.06 -57.00 27.92
C GLY A 467 42.72 -55.97 28.86
N VAL A 468 42.41 -54.67 28.74
CA VAL A 468 43.00 -53.62 29.57
C VAL A 468 42.10 -53.30 30.76
N LYS A 469 42.63 -53.41 31.98
CA LYS A 469 41.92 -52.98 33.20
C LYS A 469 41.76 -51.45 33.18
N LEU A 470 40.51 -50.99 33.14
CA LEU A 470 40.17 -49.56 33.18
C LEU A 470 40.10 -49.03 34.61
N GLY A 471 39.76 -49.88 35.57
CA GLY A 471 39.70 -49.54 36.98
C GLY A 471 38.83 -50.48 37.78
N THR A 472 38.71 -50.19 39.08
CA THR A 472 37.81 -50.89 40.00
C THR A 472 36.89 -49.86 40.64
N VAL A 473 35.58 -50.04 40.49
CA VAL A 473 34.54 -49.19 41.05
C VAL A 473 34.07 -49.79 42.37
N SER A 474 34.24 -49.07 43.47
CA SER A 474 33.60 -49.41 44.74
C SER A 474 32.12 -49.07 44.70
N LEU A 475 31.26 -49.99 45.14
CA LEU A 475 29.82 -49.77 45.29
C LEU A 475 29.41 -49.61 46.76
N LYS A 476 30.39 -49.39 47.66
CA LYS A 476 30.09 -49.13 49.06
C LYS A 476 29.49 -47.74 49.24
N ALA A 477 28.33 -47.65 49.89
CA ALA A 477 27.68 -46.41 50.28
C ALA A 477 27.01 -46.57 51.66
N SER A 478 26.78 -45.49 52.40
CA SER A 478 26.14 -45.58 53.73
C SER A 478 24.66 -45.98 53.66
N LYS A 479 23.98 -45.72 52.53
CA LYS A 479 22.58 -46.09 52.27
C LYS A 479 22.45 -46.65 50.86
N PRO A 480 21.44 -47.52 50.59
CA PRO A 480 21.16 -47.98 49.24
C PRO A 480 20.84 -46.81 48.30
N VAL A 481 21.61 -46.67 47.22
CA VAL A 481 21.43 -45.62 46.21
C VAL A 481 21.81 -46.14 44.82
N ARG A 482 21.18 -45.62 43.77
CA ARG A 482 21.64 -45.84 42.40
C ARG A 482 22.74 -44.84 42.07
N THR A 483 23.89 -45.33 41.63
CA THR A 483 25.04 -44.49 41.28
C THR A 483 25.47 -44.68 39.84
N VAL A 484 25.98 -43.60 39.23
CA VAL A 484 26.65 -43.63 37.93
C VAL A 484 28.12 -43.31 38.19
N VAL A 485 29.00 -44.28 37.94
CA VAL A 485 30.44 -44.10 38.11
C VAL A 485 31.14 -44.17 36.76
N TRP A 486 31.73 -43.05 36.36
CA TRP A 486 32.53 -42.97 35.15
C TRP A 486 33.96 -43.39 35.43
N LEU A 487 34.48 -44.29 34.60
CA LEU A 487 35.90 -44.59 34.56
C LEU A 487 36.66 -43.48 33.80
N PRO A 488 37.99 -43.39 33.97
CA PRO A 488 38.82 -42.46 33.22
C PRO A 488 38.62 -42.64 31.71
N THR A 489 38.59 -41.51 30.98
CA THR A 489 38.59 -41.54 29.52
C THR A 489 39.92 -42.09 29.02
N GLY A 490 39.89 -42.97 28.02
CA GLY A 490 41.08 -43.51 27.40
C GLY A 490 41.01 -43.49 25.87
N LYS A 491 42.01 -44.12 25.24
CA LYS A 491 42.00 -44.37 23.80
C LYS A 491 40.77 -45.22 23.42
N GLN A 492 40.22 -44.97 22.24
CA GLN A 492 39.18 -45.83 21.67
C GLN A 492 39.75 -47.23 21.50
N ARG A 493 39.03 -48.24 22.01
CA ARG A 493 39.40 -49.64 21.90
C ARG A 493 38.22 -50.44 21.40
N THR A 494 38.50 -51.50 20.66
CA THR A 494 37.51 -52.49 20.22
C THR A 494 37.87 -53.84 20.83
N GLY A 495 36.92 -54.49 21.49
CA GLY A 495 37.14 -55.80 22.08
C GLY A 495 36.06 -56.17 23.09
N THR A 496 36.34 -57.15 23.94
CA THR A 496 35.41 -57.58 25.00
C THR A 496 35.41 -56.59 26.16
N LEU A 497 34.23 -56.13 26.56
CA LEU A 497 34.00 -55.48 27.84
C LEU A 497 33.66 -56.56 28.87
N THR A 498 34.40 -56.58 29.98
CA THR A 498 34.19 -57.52 31.09
C THR A 498 34.07 -56.75 32.40
N LEU A 499 33.01 -57.05 33.15
CA LEU A 499 32.73 -56.55 34.49
C LEU A 499 32.87 -57.73 35.45
N THR A 500 33.88 -57.74 36.30
CA THR A 500 34.13 -58.80 37.28
C THR A 500 33.79 -58.29 38.67
N ALA A 501 32.99 -59.03 39.43
CA ALA A 501 32.60 -58.65 40.79
C ALA A 501 33.38 -59.47 41.83
N PRO A 502 34.42 -58.94 42.50
CA PRO A 502 35.23 -59.72 43.43
C PRO A 502 34.42 -60.27 44.62
N SER A 503 33.51 -59.45 45.15
CA SER A 503 32.67 -59.77 46.32
C SER A 503 31.17 -59.69 46.02
N GLY A 504 30.79 -59.69 44.74
CA GLY A 504 29.41 -59.55 44.27
C GLY A 504 28.97 -58.10 44.04
N ALA A 505 28.04 -57.90 43.10
CA ALA A 505 27.55 -56.58 42.72
C ALA A 505 26.13 -56.64 42.11
N THR A 506 25.38 -55.55 42.18
CA THR A 506 24.12 -55.37 41.44
C THR A 506 24.30 -54.30 40.38
N LEU A 507 24.38 -54.73 39.13
CA LEU A 507 24.54 -53.89 37.94
C LEU A 507 23.17 -53.55 37.34
N ASP A 508 22.96 -52.28 37.04
CA ASP A 508 21.71 -51.75 36.50
C ASP A 508 21.83 -51.48 34.98
N ALA A 509 22.88 -50.77 34.58
CA ALA A 509 23.10 -50.42 33.18
C ALA A 509 24.58 -50.08 32.92
N VAL A 510 24.97 -49.96 31.65
CA VAL A 510 26.33 -49.56 31.26
C VAL A 510 26.30 -48.47 30.21
N TYR A 511 26.98 -47.36 30.49
CA TYR A 511 27.25 -46.33 29.51
C TYR A 511 28.53 -46.65 28.73
N LEU A 512 28.46 -46.50 27.40
CA LEU A 512 29.60 -46.65 26.51
C LEU A 512 29.67 -45.46 25.57
N ARG A 513 30.67 -44.60 25.77
CA ARG A 513 30.93 -43.47 24.89
C ARG A 513 31.94 -43.89 23.82
N ARG A 514 31.62 -43.63 22.56
CA ARG A 514 32.50 -43.91 21.42
C ARG A 514 33.51 -42.80 21.22
#